data_AF-A0A853GLQ9-F1
#
_entry.id   AF-A0A853GLQ9-F1
#
_cell.length_a   1.000
_cell.length_b   1.000
_cell.length_c   1.000
_cell.angle_alpha   90.00
_cell.angle_beta   90.00
_cell.angle_gamma   90.00
#
_symmetry.space_group_name_H-M   'P 1'
#
loop_
_entity.id
_entity.type
_entity.pdbx_description
1 polymer ?
#
loop_
_entity_poly.entity_id
_entity_poly.type
_entity_poly.pdbx_seq_one_letter_code
_entity_poly.pdbx_strand_id
1 'polypeptide(L)'
;MDIDLSGWREHKLGGLMGAVGPLLSKKVEGGWQYGLVASENHLNAAGLVHGGTITTLLDQALSALAWHHAGKTPCVTVQLNSSFLDAARSGELLIATGRVVRATRSMVFMVGEVMVEECTIATCQGIFKIVREP
;
A
#
# COMPACT_ATOMS: atom_id res chain seq x y z
N MET A 1 -22.20 -6.78 3.38
CA MET A 1 -21.45 -7.92 2.83
C MET A 1 -20.27 -8.10 3.76
N ASP A 2 -20.11 -9.28 4.37
CA ASP A 2 -19.01 -9.51 5.31
C ASP A 2 -17.73 -9.72 4.51
N ILE A 3 -16.74 -8.86 4.74
CA ILE A 3 -15.42 -8.96 4.10
C ILE A 3 -14.69 -10.16 4.72
N ASP A 4 -14.27 -11.12 3.90
CA ASP A 4 -13.43 -12.22 4.37
C ASP A 4 -12.01 -11.73 4.66
N LEU A 5 -11.71 -11.58 5.96
CA LEU A 5 -10.39 -11.21 6.44
C LEU A 5 -9.55 -12.43 6.86
N SER A 6 -9.92 -13.64 6.43
CA SER A 6 -9.15 -14.85 6.72
C SER A 6 -7.70 -14.74 6.20
N GLY A 7 -6.76 -14.94 7.12
CA GLY A 7 -5.32 -14.85 6.86
C GLY A 7 -4.77 -13.42 6.84
N TRP A 8 -5.60 -12.39 7.02
CA TRP A 8 -5.15 -11.02 7.22
C TRP A 8 -4.81 -10.76 8.68
N ARG A 9 -3.71 -10.05 8.90
CA ARG A 9 -3.30 -9.57 10.21
C ARG A 9 -3.47 -8.05 10.26
N GLU A 10 -4.18 -7.57 11.26
CA GLU A 10 -4.33 -6.14 11.54
C GLU A 10 -3.11 -5.57 12.28
N HIS A 11 -2.68 -4.38 11.86
CA HIS A 11 -1.61 -3.59 12.46
C HIS A 11 -2.13 -2.21 12.85
N LYS A 12 -2.14 -1.93 14.16
CA LYS A 12 -2.42 -0.61 14.69
C LYS A 12 -1.12 0.17 14.77
N LEU A 13 -0.86 0.97 13.74
CA LEU A 13 0.33 1.81 13.62
C LEU A 13 0.08 3.20 14.19
N GLY A 14 1.14 3.94 14.48
CA GLY A 14 1.08 5.37 14.78
C GLY A 14 1.20 6.24 13.52
N GLY A 15 1.22 7.56 13.72
CA GLY A 15 1.45 8.53 12.64
C GLY A 15 0.37 8.51 11.56
N LEU A 16 0.75 8.87 10.33
CA LEU A 16 -0.18 8.97 9.20
C LEU A 16 -0.93 7.67 8.93
N MET A 17 -0.23 6.54 8.89
CA MET A 17 -0.87 5.24 8.64
C MET A 17 -1.77 4.80 9.81
N GLY A 18 -1.52 5.27 11.02
CA GLY A 18 -2.46 5.09 12.14
C GLY A 18 -3.76 5.87 11.96
N ALA A 19 -3.70 7.07 11.39
CA ALA A 19 -4.87 7.90 11.12
C ALA A 19 -5.70 7.39 9.93
N VAL A 20 -5.04 6.78 8.93
CA VAL A 20 -5.68 6.20 7.74
C VAL A 20 -6.06 4.73 7.95
N GLY A 21 -5.43 4.05 8.91
CA GLY A 21 -5.57 2.61 9.10
C GLY A 21 -6.88 2.16 9.76
N PRO A 22 -6.92 0.90 10.23
CA PRO A 22 -5.78 0.01 10.42
C PRO A 22 -5.18 -0.55 9.12
N LEU A 23 -3.87 -0.79 9.13
CA LEU A 23 -3.20 -1.49 8.02
C LEU A 23 -3.38 -2.99 8.20
N LEU A 24 -3.74 -3.69 7.13
CA LEU A 24 -3.77 -5.14 7.08
C LEU A 24 -2.53 -5.66 6.36
N SER A 25 -2.02 -6.83 6.74
CA SER A 25 -1.03 -7.55 5.95
C SER A 25 -1.38 -9.03 5.84
N LYS A 26 -1.08 -9.62 4.68
CA LYS A 26 -1.26 -11.05 4.41
C LYS A 26 -0.01 -11.59 3.74
N LYS A 27 0.50 -12.71 4.26
CA LYS A 27 1.62 -13.41 3.64
C LYS A 27 1.08 -14.20 2.46
N VAL A 28 1.73 -14.09 1.31
CA VAL A 28 1.39 -14.81 0.09
C VAL A 28 2.62 -15.53 -0.45
N GLU A 29 2.44 -16.40 -1.44
CA GLU A 29 3.57 -16.98 -2.15
C GLU A 29 4.42 -15.84 -2.77
N GLY A 30 5.73 -15.90 -2.54
CA GLY A 30 6.66 -14.90 -3.08
C GLY A 30 6.71 -13.55 -2.36
N GLY A 31 5.89 -13.29 -1.32
CA GLY A 31 5.98 -12.01 -0.60
C GLY A 31 4.82 -11.69 0.35
N TRP A 32 4.39 -10.44 0.28
CA TRP A 32 3.36 -9.85 1.14
C TRP A 32 2.37 -9.02 0.33
N GLN A 33 1.13 -9.04 0.76
CA GLN A 33 0.11 -8.06 0.37
C GLN A 33 -0.24 -7.21 1.58
N TYR A 34 -0.65 -5.98 1.31
CA TYR A 34 -1.13 -5.05 2.32
C TYR A 34 -2.53 -4.60 1.97
N GLY A 35 -3.33 -4.24 2.97
CA GLY A 35 -4.71 -3.86 2.70
C GLY A 35 -5.29 -2.89 3.71
N LEU A 36 -6.46 -2.38 3.37
CA LEU A 36 -7.24 -1.46 4.19
C LEU A 36 -8.71 -1.67 3.86
N VAL A 37 -9.54 -1.85 4.89
CA VAL A 37 -10.99 -1.84 4.72
C VAL A 37 -11.45 -0.40 4.66
N ALA A 38 -12.03 0.01 3.54
CA ALA A 38 -12.56 1.35 3.37
C ALA A 38 -13.73 1.60 4.34
N SER A 39 -13.77 2.79 4.91
CA SER A 39 -14.85 3.25 5.79
C SER A 39 -15.27 4.66 5.36
N GLU A 40 -16.33 5.20 5.96
CA GLU A 40 -16.79 6.57 5.72
C GLU A 40 -15.69 7.62 5.93
N ASN A 41 -14.76 7.37 6.87
CA ASN A 41 -13.62 8.27 7.14
C ASN A 41 -12.63 8.36 5.98
N HIS A 42 -12.69 7.42 5.03
CA HIS A 42 -11.78 7.33 3.89
C HIS A 42 -12.33 7.99 2.63
N LEU A 43 -13.56 8.49 2.66
CA LEU A 43 -14.25 9.00 1.49
C LEU A 43 -13.89 10.47 1.20
N ASN A 44 -14.03 10.86 -0.06
CA ASN A 44 -14.02 12.24 -0.51
C ASN A 44 -15.44 12.81 -0.51
N ALA A 45 -15.58 14.10 -0.87
CA ALA A 45 -16.88 14.78 -0.92
C ALA A 45 -17.89 14.17 -1.92
N ALA A 46 -17.44 13.32 -2.84
CA ALA A 46 -18.30 12.60 -3.78
C ALA A 46 -18.75 11.22 -3.26
N GLY A 47 -18.39 10.85 -2.03
CA GLY A 47 -18.75 9.55 -1.43
C GLY A 47 -17.94 8.36 -1.97
N LEU A 48 -16.80 8.62 -2.62
CA LEU A 48 -15.87 7.61 -3.10
C LEU A 48 -14.59 7.63 -2.27
N VAL A 49 -13.86 6.52 -2.18
CA VAL A 49 -12.58 6.50 -1.45
C VAL A 49 -11.64 7.57 -2.02
N HIS A 50 -11.14 8.42 -1.12
CA HIS A 50 -10.26 9.53 -1.46
C HIS A 50 -8.95 9.00 -2.07
N GLY A 51 -8.50 9.59 -3.19
CA GLY A 51 -7.25 9.18 -3.83
C GLY A 51 -6.03 9.26 -2.90
N GLY A 52 -6.06 10.17 -1.94
CA GLY A 52 -5.08 10.25 -0.84
C GLY A 52 -5.03 8.99 0.03
N THR A 53 -6.17 8.37 0.37
CA THR A 53 -6.22 7.11 1.11
C THR A 53 -5.53 5.99 0.33
N ILE A 54 -5.89 5.85 -0.95
CA ILE A 54 -5.30 4.86 -1.87
C ILE A 54 -3.79 5.10 -2.00
N THR A 55 -3.38 6.36 -2.14
CA THR A 55 -1.95 6.73 -2.27
C THR A 55 -1.18 6.43 -0.99
N THR A 56 -1.74 6.69 0.19
CA THR A 56 -1.12 6.34 1.48
C THR A 56 -0.97 4.82 1.61
N LEU A 57 -1.98 4.04 1.22
CA LEU A 57 -1.89 2.58 1.22
C LEU A 57 -0.78 2.09 0.27
N LEU A 58 -0.71 2.63 -0.95
CA LEU A 58 0.33 2.30 -1.93
C LEU A 58 1.73 2.62 -1.41
N ASP A 59 1.93 3.83 -0.87
CA ASP A 59 3.20 4.26 -0.30
C ASP A 59 3.67 3.34 0.82
N GLN A 60 2.78 3.07 1.77
CA GLN A 60 3.05 2.19 2.90
C GLN A 60 3.37 0.75 2.45
N ALA A 61 2.60 0.20 1.52
CA ALA A 61 2.78 -1.15 1.01
C ALA A 61 4.11 -1.30 0.26
N LEU A 62 4.42 -0.39 -0.67
CA LEU A 62 5.66 -0.43 -1.42
C LEU A 62 6.88 -0.15 -0.52
N SER A 63 6.77 0.76 0.44
CA SER A 63 7.84 1.00 1.42
C SER A 63 8.14 -0.26 2.26
N ALA A 64 7.11 -0.97 2.71
CA ALA A 64 7.28 -2.22 3.44
C ALA A 64 7.92 -3.33 2.59
N LEU A 65 7.53 -3.44 1.31
CA LEU A 65 8.15 -4.37 0.36
C LEU A 65 9.61 -3.99 0.06
N ALA A 66 9.92 -2.70 -0.11
CA ALA A 66 11.29 -2.19 -0.26
C ALA A 66 12.15 -2.51 0.96
N TRP A 67 11.59 -2.31 2.17
CA TRP A 67 12.24 -2.66 3.44
C TRP A 67 12.56 -4.15 3.52
N HIS A 68 11.61 -5.01 3.15
CA HIS A 68 11.85 -6.46 3.07
C HIS A 68 12.96 -6.81 2.07
N HIS A 69 12.95 -6.21 0.88
CA HIS A 69 13.96 -6.42 -0.15
C HIS A 69 15.35 -5.92 0.29
N ALA A 70 15.42 -4.80 1.01
CA ALA A 70 16.65 -4.20 1.52
C ALA A 70 17.19 -4.89 2.80
N GLY A 71 16.76 -6.12 3.10
CA GLY A 71 17.23 -6.85 4.28
C GLY A 71 16.80 -6.21 5.59
N LYS A 72 15.58 -5.65 5.64
CA LYS A 72 15.03 -4.92 6.78
C LYS A 72 15.74 -3.61 7.10
N THR A 73 16.37 -3.00 6.11
CA THR A 73 16.95 -1.65 6.23
C THR A 73 15.87 -0.60 5.95
N PRO A 74 15.76 0.47 6.77
CA PRO A 74 14.77 1.54 6.55
C PRO A 74 14.79 2.07 5.12
N CYS A 75 13.61 2.26 4.54
CA CYS A 75 13.42 2.81 3.20
C CYS A 75 12.49 4.02 3.29
N VAL A 76 12.82 5.09 2.56
CA VAL A 76 12.00 6.31 2.49
C VAL A 76 11.62 6.59 1.06
N THR A 77 10.38 7.03 0.85
CA THR A 77 9.86 7.38 -0.47
C THR A 77 10.58 8.61 -1.02
N VAL A 78 11.13 8.49 -2.22
CA VAL A 78 11.73 9.61 -2.98
C VAL A 78 10.76 10.12 -4.02
N GLN A 79 10.02 9.21 -4.66
CA GLN A 79 9.00 9.53 -5.65
C GLN A 79 7.91 8.47 -5.59
N LEU A 80 6.67 8.91 -5.74
CA LEU A 80 5.53 8.04 -6.00
C LEU A 80 4.66 8.71 -7.08
N ASN A 81 4.44 8.01 -8.19
CA ASN A 81 3.54 8.44 -9.25
C ASN A 81 2.40 7.43 -9.36
N SER A 82 1.17 7.88 -9.12
CA SER A 82 -0.01 7.03 -9.09
C SER A 82 -1.02 7.44 -10.15
N SER A 83 -1.67 6.45 -10.76
CA SER A 83 -2.81 6.62 -11.68
C SER A 83 -4.04 5.92 -11.10
N PHE A 84 -5.17 6.61 -11.07
CA PHE A 84 -6.46 6.07 -10.58
C PHE A 84 -7.31 5.66 -11.78
N LEU A 85 -7.62 4.37 -11.86
CA LEU A 85 -8.27 3.73 -13.01
C LEU A 85 -9.77 3.50 -12.77
N ASP A 86 -10.15 3.23 -11.52
CA ASP A 86 -11.54 3.03 -11.11
C ASP A 86 -11.76 3.52 -9.67
N ALA A 87 -13.02 3.61 -9.26
CA ALA A 87 -13.43 4.06 -7.94
C ALA A 87 -13.55 2.90 -6.94
N ALA A 88 -13.31 3.21 -5.66
CA ALA A 88 -13.65 2.33 -4.53
C ALA A 88 -14.65 3.00 -3.60
N ARG A 89 -15.32 2.20 -2.78
CA ARG A 89 -16.42 2.58 -1.89
C ARG A 89 -16.17 2.12 -0.46
N SER A 90 -16.91 2.72 0.47
CA SER A 90 -16.95 2.28 1.86
C SER A 90 -17.40 0.82 1.95
N GLY A 91 -16.77 0.05 2.84
CA GLY A 91 -17.03 -1.39 3.01
C GLY A 91 -16.28 -2.30 2.05
N GLU A 92 -15.44 -1.78 1.16
CA GLU A 92 -14.59 -2.58 0.27
C GLU A 92 -13.20 -2.81 0.89
N LEU A 93 -12.60 -3.97 0.60
CA LEU A 93 -11.21 -4.25 0.94
C LEU A 93 -10.30 -3.82 -0.20
N LEU A 94 -9.48 -2.80 0.05
CA LEU A 94 -8.44 -2.36 -0.86
C LEU A 94 -7.19 -3.20 -0.60
N ILE A 95 -6.67 -3.84 -1.64
CA ILE A 95 -5.50 -4.72 -1.57
C ILE A 95 -4.37 -4.12 -2.39
N ALA A 96 -3.31 -3.66 -1.72
CA ALA A 96 -2.10 -3.19 -2.35
C ALA A 96 -1.06 -4.31 -2.51
N THR A 97 -0.50 -4.40 -3.72
CA THR A 97 0.61 -5.29 -4.06
C THR A 97 1.70 -4.53 -4.81
N GLY A 98 2.88 -5.14 -4.94
CA GLY A 98 3.93 -4.56 -5.74
C GLY A 98 5.14 -5.46 -5.89
N ARG A 99 6.06 -5.04 -6.75
CA ARG A 99 7.30 -5.78 -7.02
C ARG A 99 8.45 -4.83 -7.30
N VAL A 100 9.65 -5.31 -7.02
CA VAL A 100 10.89 -4.63 -7.38
C VAL A 100 11.12 -4.81 -8.89
N VAL A 101 11.32 -3.69 -9.58
CA VAL A 101 11.74 -3.66 -10.99
C VAL A 101 13.26 -3.63 -11.09
N ARG A 102 13.89 -2.85 -10.22
CA ARG A 102 15.36 -2.70 -10.16
C ARG A 102 15.77 -2.29 -8.76
N ALA A 103 16.91 -2.79 -8.31
CA ALA A 103 17.57 -2.30 -7.11
C ALA A 103 19.01 -1.88 -7.42
N THR A 104 19.48 -0.86 -6.73
CA THR A 104 20.88 -0.42 -6.71
C THR A 104 21.39 -0.47 -5.27
N ARG A 105 22.60 0.06 -5.03
CA ARG A 105 23.17 0.14 -3.68
C ARG A 105 22.29 0.96 -2.71
N SER A 106 21.62 2.00 -3.20
CA SER A 106 20.92 2.99 -2.36
C SER A 106 19.46 3.23 -2.75
N MET A 107 18.98 2.68 -3.87
CA MET A 107 17.63 2.95 -4.39
C MET A 107 16.92 1.66 -4.81
N VAL A 108 15.62 1.58 -4.57
CA VAL A 108 14.73 0.50 -5.01
C VAL A 108 13.64 1.12 -5.90
N PHE A 109 13.53 0.62 -7.13
CA PHE A 109 12.54 1.03 -8.11
C PHE A 109 11.44 -0.02 -8.16
N MET A 110 10.19 0.41 -8.00
CA MET A 110 9.06 -0.47 -7.79
C MET A 110 7.88 -0.08 -8.67
N VAL A 111 7.06 -1.08 -8.99
CA VAL A 111 5.71 -0.89 -9.49
C VAL A 111 4.74 -1.53 -8.51
N GLY A 112 3.56 -0.95 -8.38
CA GLY A 112 2.51 -1.45 -7.51
C GLY A 112 1.12 -1.16 -8.06
N GLU A 113 0.14 -1.76 -7.42
CA GLU A 113 -1.26 -1.56 -7.73
C GLU A 113 -2.13 -1.75 -6.48
N VAL A 114 -3.34 -1.16 -6.51
CA VAL A 114 -4.42 -1.45 -5.58
C VAL A 114 -5.55 -2.10 -6.35
N MET A 115 -6.06 -3.20 -5.79
CA MET A 115 -7.22 -3.92 -6.31
C MET A 115 -8.36 -3.89 -5.29
N VAL A 116 -9.58 -3.95 -5.80
CA VAL A 116 -10.77 -4.35 -5.06
C VAL A 116 -11.32 -5.58 -5.77
N GLU A 117 -11.45 -6.69 -5.04
CA GLU A 117 -11.68 -8.01 -5.63
C GLU A 117 -10.63 -8.30 -6.72
N GLU A 118 -11.05 -8.49 -7.97
CA GLU A 118 -10.19 -8.77 -9.13
C GLU A 118 -9.94 -7.54 -10.03
N CYS A 119 -10.41 -6.36 -9.61
CA CYS A 119 -10.34 -5.13 -10.40
C CYS A 119 -9.22 -4.21 -9.90
N THR A 120 -8.24 -3.90 -10.76
CA THR A 120 -7.23 -2.88 -10.48
C THR A 120 -7.86 -1.48 -10.51
N ILE A 121 -7.92 -0.83 -9.35
CA ILE A 121 -8.49 0.52 -9.19
C ILE A 121 -7.41 1.61 -9.27
N ALA A 122 -6.15 1.28 -8.99
CA ALA A 122 -5.04 2.21 -9.07
C ALA A 122 -3.72 1.50 -9.35
N THR A 123 -2.81 2.18 -10.04
CA THR A 123 -1.44 1.70 -10.29
C THR A 123 -0.44 2.75 -9.86
N CYS A 124 0.80 2.35 -9.54
CA CYS A 124 1.86 3.30 -9.25
C CYS A 124 3.26 2.83 -9.66
N GLN A 125 4.14 3.81 -9.82
CA GLN A 125 5.59 3.66 -9.89
C GLN A 125 6.21 4.38 -8.71
N GLY A 126 7.07 3.69 -7.97
CA GLY A 126 7.69 4.19 -6.76
C GLY A 126 9.21 4.08 -6.80
N ILE A 127 9.88 5.06 -6.19
CA ILE A 127 11.32 5.02 -5.95
C ILE A 127 11.57 5.23 -4.46
N PHE A 128 12.26 4.29 -3.84
CA PHE A 128 12.57 4.31 -2.41
C PHE A 128 14.08 4.38 -2.19
N LYS A 129 14.52 5.25 -1.29
CA LYS A 129 15.91 5.34 -0.85
C LYS A 129 16.14 4.46 0.37
N ILE A 130 17.14 3.59 0.29
CA ILE A 130 17.62 2.80 1.42
C ILE A 130 18.43 3.72 2.33
N VAL A 131 18.00 3.88 3.58
CA VAL A 131 18.65 4.70 4.60
C VAL A 131 19.48 3.79 5.48
N ARG A 132 20.79 3.87 5.34
CA ARG A 132 21.74 3.23 6.25
C ARG A 132 22.13 4.26 7.30
N GLU A 133 22.18 3.85 8.56
CA GLU A 133 22.83 4.66 9.58
C GLU A 133 24.30 4.89 9.18
N PRO A 134 24.87 6.07 9.48
CA PRO A 134 26.26 6.40 9.17
C PRO A 134 27.27 5.36 9.66
#